data_AF-A0A942GQY2-F1
#
_entry.id   AF-A0A942GQY2-F1
#
_cell.length_a   1.000
_cell.length_b   1.000
_cell.length_c   1.000
_cell.angle_alpha   90.00
_cell.angle_beta   90.00
_cell.angle_gamma   90.00
#
_symmetry.space_group_name_H-M   'P 1'
#
loop_
_entity.id
_entity.type
_entity.pdbx_description
1 polymer ?
#
loop_
_entity_poly.entity_id
_entity_poly.type
_entity_poly.pdbx_seq_one_letter_code
_entity_poly.pdbx_strand_id
1 'polypeptide(L)'
;MDLECQRQARLVVTGMKQTIKAVLSGHARQVYVARDADERVQRPVLEACVKMSVPVSFVDYMADLGKACGIKVGAATAAVLLEQ
;
A
#
# COMPACT_ATOMS: atom_id res chain seq x y z
N MET A 1 17.93 -9.18 12.25
CA MET A 1 16.51 -8.98 11.90
C MET A 1 16.39 -7.97 10.76
N ASP A 2 17.19 -8.18 9.72
CA ASP A 2 16.73 -8.52 8.36
C ASP A 2 15.55 -7.70 7.83
N LEU A 3 15.84 -6.46 7.41
CA LEU A 3 14.94 -5.68 6.54
C LEU A 3 15.36 -5.87 5.07
N GLU A 4 15.54 -7.12 4.66
CA GLU A 4 15.91 -7.53 3.30
C GLU A 4 14.69 -8.05 2.53
N CYS A 5 13.69 -7.20 2.36
CA CYS A 5 12.53 -7.39 1.50
C CYS A 5 12.03 -5.95 1.21
N GLN A 6 11.95 -5.40 0.01
CA GLN A 6 11.60 -5.94 -1.28
C GLN A 6 12.16 -5.00 -2.37
N ARG A 7 12.86 -5.54 -3.36
CA ARG A 7 13.20 -4.85 -4.62
C ARG A 7 11.99 -4.75 -5.59
N GLN A 8 10.76 -4.67 -5.09
CA GLN A 8 9.55 -4.60 -5.93
C GLN A 8 8.98 -3.19 -5.90
N ALA A 9 9.67 -2.24 -6.53
CA ALA A 9 9.18 -0.88 -6.63
C ALA A 9 9.38 -0.33 -8.04
N ARG A 10 8.77 -0.98 -9.03
CA ARG A 10 8.59 -0.34 -10.34
C ARG A 10 7.19 0.27 -10.48
N LEU A 11 6.16 -0.38 -9.91
CA LEU A 11 4.81 0.17 -9.83
C LEU A 11 4.21 0.04 -8.43
N VAL A 12 4.59 0.94 -7.54
CA VAL A 12 3.90 1.14 -6.25
C VAL A 12 3.24 2.50 -6.28
N VAL A 13 1.97 2.54 -5.90
CA VAL A 13 1.22 3.79 -5.79
C VAL A 13 0.88 4.06 -4.34
N THR A 14 1.26 5.24 -3.88
CA THR A 14 1.07 5.68 -2.51
C THR A 14 0.10 6.83 -2.43
N GLY A 15 -0.77 6.81 -1.42
CA GLY A 15 -1.76 7.84 -1.16
C GLY A 15 -3.18 7.40 -1.49
N MET A 16 -4.12 7.77 -0.61
CA MET A 16 -5.52 7.33 -0.61
C MET A 16 -6.16 7.28 -2.01
N LYS A 17 -6.14 8.40 -2.76
CA LYS A 17 -6.79 8.49 -4.08
C LYS A 17 -6.16 7.57 -5.12
N GLN A 18 -4.83 7.45 -5.10
CA GLN A 18 -4.07 6.60 -6.03
C GLN A 18 -4.28 5.12 -5.70
N THR A 19 -4.20 4.76 -4.41
CA THR A 19 -4.48 3.41 -3.91
C THR A 19 -5.90 2.98 -4.28
N ILE A 20 -6.92 3.80 -4.01
CA ILE A 20 -8.31 3.51 -4.36
C ILE A 20 -8.46 3.34 -5.87
N LYS A 21 -7.89 4.23 -6.69
CA LYS A 21 -7.96 4.12 -8.14
C LYS A 21 -7.32 2.84 -8.66
N ALA A 22 -6.14 2.48 -8.15
CA ALA A 22 -5.44 1.26 -8.50
C ALA A 22 -6.20 -0.01 -8.13
N VAL A 23 -6.77 -0.03 -6.92
CA VAL A 23 -7.61 -1.12 -6.44
C VAL A 23 -8.83 -1.24 -7.35
N LEU A 24 -9.60 -0.15 -7.54
CA LEU A 24 -10.77 -0.11 -8.43
C LEU A 24 -10.46 -0.47 -9.89
N SER A 25 -9.23 -0.23 -10.34
CA SER A 25 -8.82 -0.57 -11.69
C SER A 25 -8.46 -2.07 -11.84
N GLY A 26 -8.43 -2.83 -10.74
CA GLY A 26 -8.08 -4.25 -10.75
C GLY A 26 -6.58 -4.51 -10.96
N HIS A 27 -5.76 -3.46 -10.97
CA HIS A 27 -4.32 -3.54 -11.17
C HIS A 27 -3.56 -3.69 -9.85
N ALA A 28 -4.23 -3.62 -8.69
CA ALA A 28 -3.61 -3.79 -7.39
C ALA A 28 -3.41 -5.28 -7.06
N ARG A 29 -2.15 -5.70 -6.93
CA ARG A 29 -1.77 -7.05 -6.46
C ARG A 29 -2.01 -7.22 -4.97
N GLN A 30 -1.56 -6.24 -4.21
CA GLN A 30 -1.50 -6.28 -2.75
C GLN A 30 -1.45 -4.85 -2.22
N VAL A 31 -2.13 -4.61 -1.11
CA VAL A 31 -2.16 -3.31 -0.45
C VAL A 31 -1.51 -3.43 0.92
N TYR A 32 -0.72 -2.44 1.27
CA TYR A 32 -0.07 -2.31 2.54
C TYR A 32 -0.58 -1.05 3.24
N VAL A 33 -0.88 -1.18 4.53
CA VAL A 33 -1.46 -0.12 5.36
C VAL A 33 -0.62 0.03 6.62
N ALA A 34 -0.15 1.24 6.91
CA ALA A 34 0.55 1.49 8.16
C ALA A 34 -0.46 1.58 9.32
N ARG A 35 -0.14 0.96 10.46
CA ARG A 35 -0.94 1.04 11.69
C ARG A 35 -1.01 2.46 12.24
N ASP A 36 0.07 3.22 12.08
CA ASP A 36 0.16 4.64 12.40
C ASP A 36 -0.62 5.54 11.42
N ALA A 37 -1.22 4.97 10.36
CA ALA A 37 -2.07 5.72 9.45
C ALA A 37 -3.42 6.08 10.07
N ASP A 38 -3.88 7.29 9.74
CA ASP A 38 -5.18 7.79 10.15
C ASP A 38 -6.30 6.84 9.69
N GLU A 39 -7.20 6.46 10.59
CA GLU A 39 -8.34 5.60 10.29
C GLU A 39 -9.19 6.14 9.13
N ARG A 40 -9.25 7.47 8.95
CA ARG A 40 -9.95 8.10 7.83
C ARG A 40 -9.39 7.69 6.47
N VAL A 41 -8.12 7.30 6.42
CA VAL A 41 -7.46 6.76 5.23
C VAL A 41 -7.60 5.24 5.18
N GLN A 42 -7.46 4.56 6.32
CA GLN A 42 -7.54 3.10 6.39
C GLN A 42 -8.92 2.57 5.99
N ARG A 43 -10.01 3.14 6.53
CA ARG A 43 -11.40 2.67 6.28
C ARG A 43 -11.76 2.60 4.80
N PRO A 44 -11.64 3.68 4.00
CA PRO A 44 -11.99 3.63 2.59
C PRO A 44 -11.07 2.72 1.76
N VAL A 45 -9.80 2.57 2.17
CA VAL A 45 -8.86 1.65 1.51
C VAL A 45 -9.22 0.19 1.81
N LEU A 46 -9.54 -0.13 3.05
CA LEU A 46 -10.02 -1.45 3.47
C LEU A 46 -11.32 -1.83 2.76
N GLU A 47 -12.31 -0.93 2.72
CA GLU A 47 -13.55 -1.16 1.99
C GLU A 47 -13.31 -1.42 0.49
N ALA A 48 -12.45 -0.62 -0.14
CA ALA A 48 -12.08 -0.83 -1.53
C ALA A 48 -11.38 -2.19 -1.73
N CYS A 49 -10.45 -2.56 -0.84
CA CYS A 49 -9.74 -3.83 -0.93
C CYS A 49 -10.67 -5.03 -0.72
N VAL A 50 -11.59 -4.97 0.25
CA VAL A 50 -12.59 -6.01 0.49
C VAL A 50 -13.50 -6.17 -0.72
N LYS A 51 -13.98 -5.06 -1.30
CA LYS A 51 -14.84 -5.08 -2.49
C LYS A 51 -14.14 -5.69 -3.71
N MET A 52 -12.83 -5.46 -3.84
CA MET A 52 -12.01 -5.97 -4.93
C MET A 52 -11.38 -7.34 -4.63
N SER A 53 -11.58 -7.87 -3.42
CA SER A 53 -10.91 -9.07 -2.89
C SER A 53 -9.37 -9.02 -2.98
N VAL A 54 -8.78 -7.85 -2.69
CA VAL A 54 -7.32 -7.63 -2.72
C VAL A 54 -6.72 -7.88 -1.34
N PRO A 55 -5.61 -8.63 -1.23
CA PRO A 55 -4.94 -8.89 0.04
C PRO A 55 -4.37 -7.60 0.65
N VAL A 56 -4.62 -7.40 1.94
CA VAL A 56 -4.15 -6.26 2.72
C VAL A 56 -3.15 -6.73 3.79
N SER A 57 -2.01 -6.06 3.90
CA SER A 57 -1.00 -6.30 4.93
C SER A 57 -0.79 -5.04 5.78
N PHE A 58 -0.70 -5.22 7.10
CA PHE A 58 -0.47 -4.12 8.02
C PHE A 58 1.00 -4.04 8.40
N VAL A 59 1.55 -2.83 8.45
CA VAL A 59 2.92 -2.56 8.91
C VAL A 59 2.89 -1.59 10.08
N ASP A 60 3.91 -1.62 10.94
CA ASP A 60 3.95 -0.78 12.14
C ASP A 60 4.08 0.71 11.82
N TYR A 61 5.04 1.08 10.97
CA TYR A 61 5.39 2.47 10.71
C TYR A 61 5.35 2.82 9.22
N MET A 62 4.81 4.02 8.91
CA MET A 62 4.81 4.58 7.55
C MET A 62 6.22 4.71 6.96
N ALA A 63 7.20 4.98 7.81
CA ALA A 63 8.59 5.14 7.42
C ALA A 63 9.18 3.82 6.92
N ASP A 64 8.83 2.70 7.55
CA ASP A 64 9.28 1.37 7.16
C ASP A 64 8.66 0.98 5.82
N LEU A 65 7.36 1.25 5.65
CA LEU A 65 6.65 1.06 4.38
C LEU A 65 7.30 1.85 3.23
N GLY A 66 7.55 3.14 3.45
CA GLY A 66 8.14 4.00 2.44
C GLY A 66 9.55 3.55 2.07
N LYS A 67 10.35 3.18 3.08
CA LYS A 67 11.71 2.67 2.89
C LYS A 67 11.72 1.33 2.13
N ALA A 68 10.79 0.42 2.44
CA ALA A 68 10.61 -0.84 1.72
C ALA A 68 10.19 -0.62 0.25
N CYS A 69 9.36 0.41 -0.01
CA CYS A 69 9.00 0.83 -1.37
C CYS A 69 10.07 1.67 -2.09
N GLY A 70 11.20 2.00 -1.45
CA GLY A 70 12.26 2.81 -2.04
C GLY A 70 11.93 4.31 -2.18
N ILE A 71 10.91 4.80 -1.46
CA ILE A 71 10.52 6.22 -1.42
C ILE A 71 11.02 6.87 -0.12
N LYS A 72 11.54 8.11 -0.24
CA LYS A 72 12.05 8.90 0.90
C LYS A 72 10.94 9.49 1.80
N VAL A 73 9.68 9.36 1.42
CA VAL A 73 8.53 9.89 2.16
C VAL A 73 7.74 8.72 2.76
N GLY A 74 7.35 8.86 4.03
CA GLY A 74 6.53 7.85 4.71
C GLY A 74 5.18 7.71 4.01
N ALA A 75 4.75 6.47 3.76
CA ALA A 75 3.49 6.18 3.09
C ALA A 75 2.49 5.62 4.11
N ALA A 76 1.33 6.28 4.22
CA ALA A 76 0.21 5.78 5.03
C ALA A 76 -0.38 4.49 4.44
N THR A 77 -0.50 4.45 3.10
CA THR A 77 -0.95 3.30 2.34
C THR A 77 -0.13 3.17 1.06
N ALA A 78 0.23 1.94 0.71
CA ALA A 78 0.91 1.60 -0.53
C ALA A 78 0.18 0.45 -1.22
N ALA A 79 -0.21 0.64 -2.48
CA ALA A 79 -0.67 -0.47 -3.33
C ALA A 79 0.45 -0.88 -4.26
N VAL A 80 0.76 -2.17 -4.27
CA VAL A 80 1.63 -2.80 -5.27
C VAL A 80 0.78 -3.12 -6.49
N LEU A 81 1.16 -2.60 -7.65
CA LEU A 81 0.47 -2.91 -8.90
C LEU A 81 1.08 -4.16 -9.56
N LEU A 82 0.24 -4.90 -10.28
CA LEU A 82 0.68 -5.87 -11.27
C LEU A 82 1.06 -5.06 -12.52
N GLU A 83 2.37 -4.91 -12.77
CA GLU A 83 2.85 -4.40 -14.05
C GLU A 83 2.55 -5.44 -15.14
N GLN A 84 1.98 -5.01 -16.28
CA GLN A 84 1.82 -5.79 -17.51
C GLN A 84 2.83 -5.32 -18.55
#